data_AF-A0A6I4ZHW4-F1
#
_entry.id   AF-A0A6I4ZHW4-F1
#
_cell.length_a   1.000
_cell.length_b   1.000
_cell.length_c   1.000
_cell.angle_alpha   90.00
_cell.angle_beta   90.00
_cell.angle_gamma   90.00
#
_symmetry.space_group_name_H-M   'P 1'
#
loop_
_entity.id
_entity.type
_entity.pdbx_description
1 polymer ?
#
loop_
_entity_poly.entity_id
_entity_poly.type
_entity_poly.pdbx_seq_one_letter_code
_entity_poly.pdbx_strand_id
1 'polypeptide(L)'
;MSTDSGIPASTRTIKASEFKAKCLKLMDEVAESGEEIVITKHGRPVSKLMPYREKPKSLFGRGKGMIEIHGDIVEPMPAEWFEDAEDPDEDLF
;
A
#
# COMPACT_ATOMS: atom_id res chain seq x y z
N MET A 1 0.86 -11.80 -7.67
CA MET A 1 1.36 -12.05 -6.30
C MET A 1 2.36 -10.96 -5.92
N SER A 2 1.86 -9.77 -5.59
CA SER A 2 2.63 -8.85 -4.75
C SER A 2 1.91 -8.88 -3.43
N THR A 3 2.45 -9.67 -2.52
CA THR A 3 2.09 -9.67 -1.11
C THR A 3 2.12 -8.24 -0.61
N ASP A 4 0.98 -7.73 -0.16
CA ASP A 4 0.91 -6.71 0.88
C ASP A 4 1.39 -7.38 2.18
N SER A 5 2.68 -7.71 2.20
CA SER A 5 3.34 -8.15 3.41
C SER A 5 3.72 -6.87 4.13
N GLY A 6 2.85 -6.46 5.06
CA GLY A 6 3.18 -5.60 6.19
C GLY A 6 4.22 -6.24 7.11
N ILE A 7 5.33 -6.71 6.55
CA ILE A 7 6.57 -6.93 7.29
C ILE A 7 7.09 -5.52 7.55
N PRO A 8 7.32 -5.09 8.80
CA PRO A 8 7.96 -3.81 9.04
C PRO A 8 9.34 -3.87 8.39
N ALA A 9 9.52 -3.16 7.27
CA ALA A 9 10.85 -2.78 6.83
C ALA A 9 11.51 -2.14 8.06
N SER A 10 12.66 -2.68 8.49
CA SER A 10 13.34 -2.29 9.72
C SER A 10 13.49 -0.78 9.77
N THR A 11 12.58 -0.13 10.51
CA THR A 11 12.47 1.33 10.46
C THR A 11 13.41 1.90 11.50
N ARG A 12 14.54 2.44 11.05
CA ARG A 12 15.50 3.13 11.93
C ARG A 12 15.00 4.53 12.27
N THR A 13 15.18 4.95 13.51
CA THR A 13 14.75 6.28 13.99
C THR A 13 15.95 7.17 14.28
N ILE A 14 15.96 8.39 13.75
CA ILE A 14 17.04 9.38 13.97
C ILE A 14 16.47 10.72 14.45
N LYS A 15 17.32 11.56 15.04
CA LYS A 15 16.98 12.95 15.40
C LYS A 15 17.06 13.86 14.16
N ALA A 16 16.24 14.91 14.13
CA ALA A 16 16.27 15.94 13.09
C ALA A 16 17.65 16.61 12.95
N SER A 17 18.41 16.74 14.04
CA SER A 17 19.79 17.25 14.02
C SER A 17 20.74 16.34 13.24
N GLU A 18 20.58 15.02 13.38
CA GLU A 18 21.37 14.04 12.63
C GLU A 18 20.96 14.02 11.16
N PHE A 19 19.65 14.04 10.88
CA PHE A 19 19.14 14.17 9.52
C PHE A 19 19.72 15.41 8.82
N LYS A 20 19.69 16.57 9.47
CA LYS A 20 20.27 17.81 8.93
C LYS A 20 21.76 17.67 8.61
N ALA A 21 22.53 16.98 9.45
CA ALA A 21 23.97 16.81 9.28
C ALA A 21 24.35 15.81 8.18
N LYS A 22 23.51 14.80 7.92
CA LYS A 22 23.82 13.66 7.03
C LYS A 22 22.83 13.49 5.87
N CYS A 23 22.04 14.52 5.58
CA CYS A 23 20.85 14.44 4.72
C CYS A 23 21.09 13.72 3.38
N LEU A 24 22.08 14.16 2.60
CA LEU A 24 22.38 13.59 1.28
C LEU A 24 22.78 12.11 1.37
N LYS A 25 23.69 11.78 2.30
CA LYS A 25 24.10 10.38 2.53
C LYS A 25 22.91 9.50 2.90
N LEU A 26 22.00 10.00 3.74
CA LEU A 26 20.80 9.26 4.13
C LEU A 26 19.83 9.07 2.96
N MET A 27 19.73 10.03 2.04
CA MET A 27 18.94 9.87 0.82
C MET A 27 19.50 8.75 -0.05
N ASP A 28 20.81 8.72 -0.26
CA ASP A 28 21.49 7.68 -1.03
C ASP A 28 21.30 6.29 -0.37
N GLU A 29 21.55 6.19 0.94
CA GLU A 29 21.35 4.96 1.72
C GLU A 29 19.91 4.44 1.61
N VAL A 30 18.91 5.32 1.73
CA VAL A 30 17.49 4.94 1.63
C VAL A 30 17.13 4.53 0.20
N ALA A 31 17.67 5.21 -0.81
CA ALA A 31 17.43 4.87 -2.21
C ALA A 31 18.01 3.50 -2.58
N GLU A 32 19.21 3.18 -2.07
CA GLU A 32 19.90 1.90 -2.34
C GLU A 32 19.31 0.73 -1.54
N SER A 33 19.09 0.92 -0.23
CA SER A 33 18.62 -0.16 0.67
C SER A 33 17.11 -0.39 0.58
N GLY A 34 16.33 0.65 0.27
CA GLY A 34 14.89 0.65 0.41
C GLY A 34 14.38 0.69 1.86
N GLU A 35 15.27 0.80 2.85
CA GLU A 35 14.90 0.90 4.26
C GLU A 35 14.39 2.30 4.60
N GLU A 36 13.34 2.37 5.43
CA GLU A 36 12.73 3.64 5.81
C GLU A 36 13.38 4.23 7.08
N ILE A 37 13.44 5.57 7.14
CA ILE A 37 13.97 6.29 8.31
C ILE A 37 12.90 7.21 8.90
N VAL A 38 12.59 7.07 10.19
CA VAL A 38 11.75 8.00 10.93
C VAL A 38 12.61 9.11 11.52
N ILE A 39 12.24 10.36 11.25
CA ILE A 39 12.91 11.55 11.75
C ILE A 39 12.10 12.11 12.92
N THR A 40 12.77 12.31 14.05
CA THR A 40 12.16 12.83 15.29
C THR A 40 12.66 14.23 15.64
N LYS A 41 11.80 15.04 16.27
CA LYS A 41 12.16 16.32 16.87
C LYS A 41 11.68 16.31 18.32
N HIS A 42 12.59 16.54 19.27
CA HIS A 42 12.31 16.43 20.72
C HIS A 42 11.66 15.10 21.12
N GLY A 43 12.15 13.98 20.55
CA GLY A 43 11.65 12.63 20.84
C GLY A 43 10.31 12.27 20.17
N ARG A 44 9.68 13.21 19.46
CA ARG A 44 8.42 12.97 18.74
C ARG A 44 8.70 12.74 17.25
N PRO A 45 8.15 11.69 16.61
CA PRO A 45 8.19 11.52 15.16
C PRO A 45 7.56 12.72 14.44
N VAL A 46 8.23 13.23 13.42
CA VAL A 46 7.74 14.40 12.64
C VAL A 46 7.76 14.18 11.13
N SER A 47 8.57 13.25 10.63
CA SER A 47 8.73 12.97 9.21
C SER A 47 9.27 11.56 9.01
N LYS A 48 9.14 11.04 7.79
CA LYS A 48 9.73 9.77 7.34
C LYS A 48 10.43 9.98 6.00
N LEU A 49 11.65 9.48 5.88
CA LEU A 49 12.37 9.36 4.61
C LEU A 49 12.16 7.94 4.07
N MET A 50 11.68 7.85 2.83
CA MET A 50 11.36 6.60 2.15
C MET A 50 11.99 6.61 0.75
N PRO A 51 12.32 5.44 0.18
CA PRO A 51 12.82 5.37 -1.19
C PRO A 51 11.79 5.93 -2.16
N TYR A 52 12.24 6.73 -3.13
CA TYR A 52 11.38 7.15 -4.24
C TYR A 52 11.19 5.97 -5.20
N ARG A 53 9.94 5.59 -5.45
CA ARG A 53 9.57 4.57 -6.43
C ARG A 53 8.65 5.18 -7.47
N GLU A 54 9.01 5.06 -8.74
CA GLU A 54 8.13 5.47 -9.83
C GLU A 54 6.84 4.65 -9.76
N LYS A 55 5.71 5.35 -9.69
CA LYS A 55 4.41 4.69 -9.82
C LYS A 55 4.23 4.31 -11.29
N PRO A 56 3.83 3.07 -11.60
CA PRO A 56 3.53 2.69 -12.97
C PRO A 56 2.40 3.58 -13.50
N LYS A 57 2.52 4.02 -14.77
CA LYS A 57 1.52 4.89 -15.42
C LYS A 57 0.14 4.24 -15.52
N SER A 58 0.06 2.92 -15.42
CA SER A 58 -1.18 2.16 -15.45
C SER A 58 -1.05 0.86 -14.65
N LEU A 59 -2.14 0.43 -14.03
CA LEU A 59 -2.27 -0.90 -13.43
C LEU A 59 -2.72 -1.95 -14.45
N PHE A 60 -3.11 -1.53 -15.66
CA PHE A 60 -3.59 -2.43 -16.70
C PHE A 60 -2.53 -3.48 -17.05
N GLY A 61 -2.94 -4.75 -17.04
CA GLY A 61 -2.04 -5.88 -17.30
C GLY A 61 -1.12 -6.26 -16.14
N ARG A 62 -1.17 -5.58 -14.98
CA ARG A 62 -0.37 -5.97 -13.81
C ARG A 62 -0.64 -7.40 -13.35
N GLY A 63 -1.85 -7.91 -13.58
CA GLY A 63 -2.28 -9.29 -13.27
C GLY A 63 -2.07 -10.32 -14.37
N LYS A 64 -1.48 -9.93 -15.52
CA LYS A 64 -1.37 -10.82 -16.69
C LYS A 64 -0.55 -12.07 -16.33
N GLY A 65 -1.13 -13.24 -16.58
CA GLY A 65 -0.51 -14.54 -16.26
C GLY A 65 -0.51 -14.91 -14.78
N MET A 66 -1.12 -14.10 -13.90
CA MET A 66 -1.30 -14.43 -12.48
C MET A 66 -2.74 -14.83 -12.13
N ILE A 67 -3.65 -14.77 -13.10
CA ILE A 67 -5.06 -15.09 -12.93
C ILE A 67 -5.39 -16.21 -13.91
N GLU A 68 -6.02 -17.25 -13.39
CA GLU A 68 -6.58 -18.36 -14.14
C GLU A 68 -8.10 -18.31 -14.01
N ILE A 69 -8.80 -18.49 -15.13
CA ILE A 69 -10.27 -18.51 -15.18
C ILE A 69 -10.70 -19.98 -15.04
N HIS A 70 -11.41 -20.31 -13.95
CA HIS A 70 -11.84 -21.68 -13.64
C HIS A 70 -13.25 -22.03 -14.12
N GLY A 71 -13.98 -21.10 -14.75
CA GLY A 71 -15.36 -21.28 -15.20
C GLY A 71 -15.78 -20.20 -16.20
N ASP A 72 -17.05 -20.17 -16.56
CA ASP A 72 -17.60 -19.04 -17.32
C ASP A 72 -17.77 -17.84 -16.38
N ILE A 73 -17.18 -16.70 -16.74
CA ILE A 73 -17.24 -15.46 -15.95
C ILE A 73 -18.11 -14.38 -16.62
N VAL A 74 -18.63 -14.67 -17.81
CA VAL A 74 -19.52 -13.78 -18.56
C VAL A 74 -20.96 -14.28 -18.56
N GLU A 75 -21.21 -15.49 -18.05
CA GLU A 75 -22.56 -16.00 -17.85
C GLU A 75 -23.36 -15.10 -16.90
N PRO A 76 -24.68 -14.96 -17.12
CA PRO A 76 -25.54 -14.22 -16.21
C PRO A 76 -25.43 -14.76 -14.78
N MET A 77 -25.42 -13.86 -13.80
CA MET A 77 -25.40 -14.25 -12.39
C MET A 77 -26.66 -15.05 -12.02
N PRO A 78 -26.57 -15.96 -11.05
CA PRO A 78 -27.71 -16.79 -10.65
C PRO A 78 -28.84 -15.93 -10.07
N ALA A 79 -30.09 -16.33 -10.32
CA ALA A 79 -31.27 -15.58 -9.88
C ALA A 79 -31.35 -15.43 -8.35
N GLU A 80 -30.85 -16.44 -7.62
CA GLU A 80 -30.81 -16.45 -6.15
C GLU A 80 -29.89 -15.38 -5.54
N TRP A 81 -28.99 -14.77 -6.33
CA TRP A 81 -28.19 -13.62 -5.88
C TRP A 81 -28.96 -12.30 -5.93
N PHE A 82 -30.12 -12.30 -6.58
CA PHE A 82 -31.01 -11.16 -6.72
C PHE A 82 -32.35 -11.37 -6.03
N GLU A 83 -32.50 -12.45 -5.23
CA GLU A 83 -33.64 -12.55 -4.32
C GLU A 83 -33.55 -11.39 -3.35
N ASP A 84 -34.55 -10.51 -3.43
CA ASP A 84 -34.67 -9.29 -2.64
C ASP A 84 -34.41 -9.66 -1.17
N ALA A 85 -33.25 -9.25 -0.64
CA ALA A 85 -33.17 -9.03 0.79
C ALA A 85 -34.29 -8.05 1.08
N GLU A 86 -35.35 -8.49 1.76
CA GLU A 86 -36.37 -7.60 2.32
C GLU A 86 -35.60 -6.40 2.89
N ASP A 87 -35.70 -5.24 2.24
CA ASP A 87 -34.95 -4.07 2.67
C ASP A 87 -35.50 -3.75 4.07
N PRO A 88 -34.72 -3.99 5.15
CA PRO A 88 -35.25 -3.85 6.50
C PRO A 88 -35.62 -2.39 6.81
N ASP A 89 -35.29 -1.45 5.92
CA ASP A 89 -35.62 -0.04 6.00
C ASP A 89 -36.84 0.38 5.14
N GLU A 90 -37.55 -0.54 4.46
CA GLU A 90 -38.76 -0.21 3.66
C GLU A 90 -39.94 0.32 4.49
N ASP A 91 -39.95 0.07 5.81
CA ASP A 91 -40.97 0.55 6.76
C ASP A 91 -40.60 1.86 7.50
N LEU A 92 -39.48 2.53 7.14
CA LEU A 92 -38.98 3.72 7.86
C LEU A 92 -39.41 5.09 7.28
N PHE A 93 -40.49 5.15 6.48
CA PHE A 93 -41.08 6.41 6.00
C PHE A 93 -42.55 6.60 6.41
#